data_AF-A0A137S1Q6-F1
#
_entry.id   AF-A0A137S1Q6-F1
#
_cell.length_a   1.000
_cell.length_b   1.000
_cell.length_c   1.000
_cell.angle_alpha   90.00
_cell.angle_beta   90.00
_cell.angle_gamma   90.00
#
_symmetry.space_group_name_H-M   'P 1'
#
loop_
_entity.id
_entity.type
_entity.pdbx_description
1 polymer ?
#
loop_
_entity_poly.entity_id
_entity_poly.type
_entity_poly.pdbx_seq_one_letter_code
_entity_poly.pdbx_strand_id
1 'polypeptide(L)'
;MLVTGGIAIAALLLNQYFVTRRTRKELLIKKIEEAYQATLAYEKNAWSLLKDIQIGRRDEHGNFNPDYSLIDAVNEEVERLAMLFGLYFPEVGFDKDKYYAGPTLPVMEAVFKGKAMTETEHIVISHGTKDNIKSHAAELRKFCSELMTQYRH
;
A
#
# COMPACT_ATOMS: atom_id res chain seq x y z
N MET A 1 24.38 49.52 16.96
CA MET A 1 24.73 48.08 17.04
C MET A 1 23.56 47.18 17.45
N LEU A 2 22.63 47.61 18.32
CA LEU A 2 21.46 46.80 18.70
C LEU A 2 20.42 46.62 17.56
N VAL A 3 20.13 47.67 16.79
CA VAL A 3 19.14 47.63 15.69
C VAL A 3 19.60 46.70 14.55
N THR A 4 20.89 46.74 14.20
CA THR A 4 21.48 45.89 13.17
C THR A 4 21.54 44.42 13.59
N GLY A 5 21.77 44.14 14.88
CA GLY A 5 21.72 42.78 15.43
C GLY A 5 20.30 42.19 15.43
N GLY A 6 19.29 43.00 15.80
CA GLY A 6 17.89 42.57 15.77
C GLY A 6 17.38 42.22 14.37
N ILE A 7 17.75 43.01 13.36
CA ILE A 7 17.40 42.74 11.96
C ILE A 7 18.06 41.44 11.47
N ALA A 8 19.32 41.20 11.83
CA ALA A 8 20.02 39.97 11.46
C ALA A 8 19.38 38.72 12.10
N ILE A 9 18.99 38.79 13.37
CA ILE A 9 18.30 37.70 14.06
C ILE A 9 16.92 37.45 13.43
N ALA A 10 16.15 38.49 13.15
CA ALA A 10 14.85 38.36 12.49
C ALA A 10 14.97 37.73 11.09
N ALA A 11 15.96 38.15 10.30
CA ALA A 11 16.25 37.57 9.00
C ALA A 11 16.64 36.09 9.10
N LEU A 12 17.46 35.71 10.08
CA LEU A 12 17.83 34.31 10.33
C LEU A 12 16.63 33.45 10.72
N LEU A 13 15.76 33.94 11.61
CA LEU A 13 14.56 33.22 12.04
C LEU A 13 13.56 33.04 10.89
N LEU A 14 13.34 34.08 10.07
CA LEU A 14 12.50 33.98 8.88
C LEU A 14 13.08 32.97 7.89
N ASN A 15 14.39 33.03 7.64
CA ASN A 15 15.04 32.09 6.73
C ASN A 15 14.94 30.64 7.23
N GLN A 16 15.19 30.40 8.53
CA GLN A 16 15.00 29.08 9.14
C GLN A 16 13.55 28.60 9.00
N TYR A 17 12.57 29.48 9.25
CA TYR A 17 11.16 29.13 9.08
C TYR A 17 10.82 28.72 7.65
N PHE A 18 11.28 29.47 6.64
CA PHE A 18 11.06 29.13 5.23
C PHE A 18 11.74 27.81 4.86
N VAL A 19 12.98 27.59 5.31
CA VAL A 19 13.73 26.35 5.08
C VAL A 19 13.01 25.17 5.72
N THR A 20 12.65 25.25 7.01
CA THR A 20 11.95 24.16 7.72
C THR A 20 10.60 23.85 7.07
N ARG A 21 9.84 24.87 6.67
CA ARG A 21 8.55 24.67 5.99
C ARG A 21 8.72 23.96 4.66
N ARG A 22 9.72 24.37 3.86
CA ARG A 22 10.04 23.73 2.58
C ARG A 22 10.50 22.29 2.78
N THR A 23 11.42 22.03 3.70
CA THR A 23 11.91 20.68 4.00
C THR A 23 10.79 19.75 4.47
N ARG A 24 9.86 20.25 5.29
CA ARG A 24 8.68 19.46 5.71
C ARG A 24 7.80 19.12 4.51
N LYS A 25 7.56 20.06 3.60
CA LYS A 25 6.78 19.82 2.37
C LYS A 25 7.45 18.79 1.47
N GLU A 26 8.75 18.92 1.22
CA GLU A 26 9.54 17.98 0.43
C GLU A 26 9.53 16.56 1.06
N LEU A 27 9.62 16.48 2.39
CA LEU A 27 9.49 15.21 3.12
C LEU A 27 8.12 14.57 2.88
N LEU A 28 7.02 15.33 3.01
CA LEU A 28 5.67 14.80 2.82
C LEU A 28 5.46 14.31 1.37
N ILE A 29 5.91 15.08 0.37
CA ILE A 29 5.86 14.66 -1.04
C ILE A 29 6.60 13.33 -1.23
N LYS A 30 7.82 13.21 -0.68
CA LYS A 30 8.59 11.97 -0.74
C LYS A 30 7.86 10.80 -0.08
N LYS A 31 7.15 11.02 1.03
CA LYS A 31 6.35 9.97 1.70
C LYS A 31 5.12 9.56 0.91
N ILE A 32 4.49 10.47 0.17
CA ILE A 32 3.41 10.14 -0.77
C ILE A 32 3.95 9.28 -1.91
N GLU A 33 5.13 9.63 -2.46
CA GLU A 33 5.78 8.83 -3.50
C GLU A 33 6.15 7.43 -2.98
N GLU A 34 6.69 7.32 -1.77
CA GLU A 34 6.97 6.03 -1.12
C GLU A 34 5.68 5.18 -0.95
N ALA A 35 4.56 5.80 -0.55
CA ALA A 35 3.27 5.12 -0.41
C ALA A 35 2.70 4.69 -1.77
N TYR A 36 2.87 5.51 -2.81
CA TYR A 36 2.49 5.14 -4.18
C TYR A 36 3.29 3.93 -4.69
N GLN A 37 4.60 3.89 -4.42
CA GLN A 37 5.42 2.72 -4.76
C GLN A 37 4.98 1.45 -4.02
N ALA A 38 4.67 1.56 -2.72
CA ALA A 38 4.13 0.45 -1.93
C ALA A 38 2.77 -0.03 -2.49
N THR A 39 1.93 0.89 -2.98
CA THR A 39 0.66 0.54 -3.66
C THR A 39 0.89 -0.27 -4.94
N LEU A 40 1.89 0.12 -5.75
CA LEU A 40 2.25 -0.63 -6.96
C LEU A 40 2.81 -2.01 -6.63
N ALA A 41 3.62 -2.10 -5.57
CA ALA A 41 4.17 -3.37 -5.09
C ALA A 41 3.06 -4.29 -4.55
N TYR A 42 2.12 -3.76 -3.77
CA TYR A 42 0.92 -4.46 -3.33
C TYR A 42 0.15 -5.07 -4.51
N GLU A 43 -0.19 -4.25 -5.52
CA GLU A 43 -0.93 -4.72 -6.68
C GLU A 43 -0.16 -5.83 -7.42
N LYS A 44 1.14 -5.63 -7.65
CA LYS A 44 2.00 -6.63 -8.31
C LYS A 44 2.06 -7.94 -7.52
N ASN A 45 2.23 -7.88 -6.21
CA ASN A 45 2.30 -9.05 -5.34
C ASN A 45 0.96 -9.78 -5.31
N ALA A 46 -0.16 -9.06 -5.24
CA ALA A 46 -1.50 -9.65 -5.25
C ALA A 46 -1.82 -10.34 -6.60
N TRP A 47 -1.41 -9.75 -7.72
CA TRP A 47 -1.49 -10.41 -9.03
C TRP A 47 -0.62 -11.66 -9.12
N SER A 48 0.57 -11.62 -8.52
CA SER A 48 1.51 -12.74 -8.51
C SER A 48 0.96 -13.90 -7.67
N LEU A 49 0.38 -13.58 -6.51
CA LEU A 49 -0.33 -14.53 -5.65
C LEU A 49 -1.52 -15.17 -6.38
N LEU A 50 -2.37 -14.37 -7.04
CA LEU A 50 -3.48 -14.90 -7.84
C LEU A 50 -2.97 -15.86 -8.92
N LYS A 51 -1.90 -15.48 -9.63
CA LYS A 51 -1.30 -16.32 -10.67
C LYS A 51 -0.74 -17.63 -10.12
N ASP A 52 -0.06 -17.60 -8.97
CA ASP A 52 0.48 -18.80 -8.32
C ASP A 52 -0.64 -19.76 -7.93
N ILE A 53 -1.72 -19.23 -7.35
CA ILE A 53 -2.89 -20.05 -6.98
C ILE A 53 -3.58 -20.63 -8.21
N GLN A 54 -3.65 -19.88 -9.32
CA GLN A 54 -4.19 -20.38 -10.59
C GLN A 54 -3.32 -21.46 -11.25
N ILE A 55 -2.00 -21.40 -11.08
CA ILE A 55 -1.09 -22.45 -11.57
C ILE A 55 -1.33 -23.76 -10.80
N GLY A 56 -1.81 -23.67 -9.55
CA GLY A 56 -2.27 -24.84 -8.82
C GLY A 56 -1.14 -25.77 -8.40
N ARG A 57 -0.04 -25.22 -7.87
CA ARG A 57 1.07 -26.03 -7.37
C ARG A 57 0.58 -27.01 -6.32
N ARG A 58 1.00 -28.27 -6.47
CA ARG A 58 0.68 -29.35 -5.54
C ARG A 58 1.95 -29.92 -4.94
N ASP A 59 1.87 -30.32 -3.68
CA ASP A 59 2.93 -31.05 -3.01
C ASP A 59 3.01 -32.52 -3.48
N GLU A 60 3.98 -33.27 -2.95
CA GLU A 60 4.17 -34.70 -3.24
C GLU A 60 2.96 -35.57 -2.84
N HIS A 61 2.06 -35.04 -2.01
CA HIS A 61 0.84 -35.68 -1.56
C HIS A 61 -0.41 -35.24 -2.35
N GLY A 62 -0.24 -34.39 -3.37
CA GLY A 62 -1.33 -33.90 -4.22
C GLY A 62 -2.18 -32.79 -3.57
N ASN A 63 -1.77 -32.28 -2.40
CA ASN A 63 -2.43 -31.15 -1.74
C ASN A 63 -2.01 -29.85 -2.41
N PHE A 64 -2.90 -28.87 -2.41
CA PHE A 64 -2.58 -27.54 -2.87
C PHE A 64 -1.53 -26.89 -1.95
N ASN A 65 -0.42 -26.45 -2.53
CA ASN A 65 0.71 -25.86 -1.82
C ASN A 65 1.00 -24.45 -2.37
N PRO A 66 0.40 -23.40 -1.79
CA PRO A 66 0.66 -22.02 -2.21
C PRO A 66 2.09 -21.60 -1.85
N ASP A 67 2.64 -20.67 -2.61
CA ASP A 67 3.82 -19.95 -2.18
C ASP A 67 3.46 -18.94 -1.07
N TYR A 68 3.63 -19.34 0.19
CA TYR A 68 3.35 -18.48 1.34
C TYR A 68 4.16 -17.19 1.35
N SER A 69 5.32 -17.15 0.68
CA SER A 69 6.11 -15.91 0.57
C SER A 69 5.38 -14.81 -0.21
N LEU A 70 4.47 -15.18 -1.12
CA LEU A 70 3.64 -14.21 -1.84
C LEU A 70 2.53 -13.63 -0.98
N ILE A 71 2.00 -14.41 -0.04
CA ILE A 71 1.02 -13.95 0.94
C ILE A 71 1.68 -12.93 1.87
N ASP A 72 2.86 -13.27 2.38
CA ASP A 72 3.65 -12.38 3.24
C ASP A 72 4.04 -11.12 2.49
N ALA A 73 4.48 -11.22 1.23
CA ALA A 73 4.82 -10.06 0.41
C ALA A 73 3.64 -9.10 0.15
N VAL A 74 2.40 -9.61 0.07
CA VAL A 74 1.21 -8.73 0.01
C VAL A 74 1.00 -8.04 1.36
N ASN A 75 1.05 -8.80 2.45
CA ASN A 75 0.80 -8.27 3.79
C ASN A 75 1.89 -7.28 4.26
N GLU A 76 3.14 -7.48 3.87
CA GLU A 76 4.25 -6.57 4.13
C GLU A 76 4.03 -5.21 3.48
N GLU A 77 3.54 -5.16 2.24
CA GLU A 77 3.22 -3.89 1.58
C GLU A 77 2.03 -3.20 2.25
N VAL A 78 1.05 -3.96 2.75
CA VAL A 78 -0.06 -3.42 3.55
C VAL A 78 0.45 -2.81 4.87
N GLU A 79 1.36 -3.48 5.58
CA GLU A 79 1.98 -2.93 6.80
C GLU A 79 2.83 -1.69 6.50
N ARG A 80 3.53 -1.68 5.37
CA ARG A 80 4.30 -0.52 4.93
C ARG A 80 3.38 0.67 4.65
N LEU A 81 2.24 0.45 3.99
CA LEU A 81 1.23 1.48 3.76
C LEU A 81 0.63 1.96 5.08
N ALA A 82 0.31 1.04 6.01
CA ALA A 82 -0.20 1.37 7.33
C ALA A 82 0.76 2.27 8.11
N MET A 83 2.06 1.95 8.06
CA MET A 83 3.11 2.76 8.69
C MET A 83 3.22 4.15 8.05
N LEU A 84 3.23 4.22 6.71
CA LEU A 84 3.36 5.50 5.99
C LEU A 84 2.16 6.41 6.24
N PHE A 85 0.94 5.89 6.08
CA PHE A 85 -0.27 6.67 6.34
C PHE A 85 -0.43 6.99 7.82
N GLY A 86 -0.16 6.04 8.73
CA GLY A 86 -0.27 6.29 10.16
C GLY A 86 0.70 7.36 10.69
N LEU A 87 1.94 7.40 10.19
CA LEU A 87 2.94 8.36 10.67
C LEU A 87 2.84 9.75 10.01
N TYR A 88 2.53 9.79 8.72
CA TYR A 88 2.62 11.04 7.94
C TYR A 88 1.27 11.62 7.54
N PHE A 89 0.22 10.79 7.46
CA PHE A 89 -1.10 11.17 6.94
C PHE A 89 -2.25 10.53 7.75
N PRO A 90 -2.29 10.71 9.08
CA PRO A 90 -3.27 10.04 9.95
C PRO A 90 -4.73 10.38 9.58
N GLU A 91 -4.97 11.52 8.93
CA GLU A 91 -6.28 11.96 8.44
C GLU A 91 -6.89 11.07 7.35
N VAL A 92 -6.09 10.23 6.67
CA VAL A 92 -6.57 9.33 5.62
C VAL A 92 -7.46 8.22 6.20
N GLY A 93 -7.32 7.89 7.49
CA GLY A 93 -8.11 6.84 8.12
C GLY A 93 -7.88 5.46 7.50
N PHE A 94 -6.63 5.18 7.09
CA PHE A 94 -6.26 3.93 6.45
C PHE A 94 -6.55 2.72 7.36
N ASP A 95 -7.32 1.77 6.84
CA ASP A 95 -7.68 0.53 7.53
C ASP A 95 -7.00 -0.66 6.84
N LYS A 96 -5.94 -1.17 7.47
CA LYS A 96 -5.10 -2.23 6.91
C LYS A 96 -5.83 -3.57 6.75
N ASP A 97 -6.85 -3.83 7.58
CA ASP A 97 -7.58 -5.09 7.57
C ASP A 97 -8.39 -5.28 6.29
N LYS A 98 -8.67 -4.19 5.56
CA LYS A 98 -9.32 -4.20 4.25
C LYS A 98 -8.41 -4.61 3.09
N TYR A 99 -7.10 -4.71 3.30
CA TYR A 99 -6.15 -4.91 2.20
C TYR A 99 -5.33 -6.18 2.33
N TYR A 100 -5.28 -6.83 3.49
CA TYR A 100 -4.53 -8.08 3.68
C TYR A 100 -4.95 -9.17 2.68
N ALA A 101 -4.03 -10.07 2.35
CA ALA A 101 -4.34 -11.15 1.41
C ALA A 101 -5.46 -12.08 1.97
N GLY A 102 -5.31 -12.52 3.22
CA GLY A 102 -6.16 -13.53 3.87
C GLY A 102 -7.66 -13.23 3.86
N PRO A 103 -8.12 -12.14 4.50
CA PRO A 103 -9.55 -11.86 4.66
C PRO A 103 -10.21 -11.26 3.41
N THR A 104 -9.42 -10.76 2.46
CA THR A 104 -9.92 -9.81 1.46
C THR A 104 -9.71 -10.23 0.01
N LEU A 105 -8.87 -11.23 -0.25
CA LEU A 105 -8.78 -11.86 -1.56
C LEU A 105 -9.57 -13.18 -1.56
N PRO A 106 -10.69 -13.29 -2.30
CA PRO A 106 -11.50 -14.51 -2.35
C PRO A 106 -10.72 -15.76 -2.73
N VAL A 107 -9.65 -15.60 -3.51
CA VAL A 107 -8.72 -16.69 -3.87
C VAL A 107 -8.13 -17.40 -2.66
N MET A 108 -8.00 -16.72 -1.52
CA MET A 108 -7.50 -17.31 -0.28
C MET A 108 -8.45 -18.37 0.29
N GLU A 109 -9.75 -18.32 0.00
CA GLU A 109 -10.65 -19.40 0.39
C GLU A 109 -10.32 -20.71 -0.30
N ALA A 110 -9.86 -20.67 -1.57
CA ALA A 110 -9.43 -21.85 -2.29
C ALA A 110 -8.18 -22.48 -1.63
N VAL A 111 -7.29 -21.62 -1.13
CA VAL A 111 -6.10 -22.03 -0.38
C VAL A 111 -6.49 -22.67 0.95
N PHE A 112 -7.34 -22.02 1.76
CA PHE A 112 -7.70 -22.49 3.10
C PHE A 112 -8.60 -23.72 3.09
N LYS A 113 -9.47 -23.87 2.08
CA LYS A 113 -10.41 -25.00 2.02
C LYS A 113 -9.75 -26.28 1.49
N GLY A 114 -8.58 -26.20 0.85
CA GLY A 114 -7.84 -27.34 0.30
C GLY A 114 -8.65 -28.23 -0.65
N LYS A 115 -9.83 -27.77 -1.10
CA LYS A 115 -10.80 -28.56 -1.84
C LYS A 115 -10.54 -28.42 -3.33
N ALA A 116 -10.69 -29.52 -4.06
CA ALA A 116 -10.87 -29.47 -5.50
C ALA A 116 -12.13 -28.65 -5.80
N MET A 117 -11.94 -27.43 -6.28
CA MET A 117 -13.04 -26.59 -6.75
C MET A 117 -13.37 -26.98 -8.18
N THR A 118 -14.63 -26.82 -8.56
CA THR A 118 -15.05 -26.97 -9.96
C THR A 118 -14.44 -25.85 -10.81
N GLU A 119 -14.31 -26.08 -12.12
CA GLU A 119 -13.78 -25.08 -13.05
C GLU A 119 -14.60 -23.77 -13.01
N THR A 120 -15.91 -23.87 -12.85
CA THR A 120 -16.81 -22.71 -12.73
C THR A 120 -16.56 -21.91 -11.45
N GLU A 121 -16.35 -22.57 -10.31
CA GLU A 121 -16.01 -21.91 -9.04
C GLU A 121 -14.64 -21.22 -9.12
N HIS A 122 -13.66 -21.85 -9.78
CA HIS A 122 -12.35 -21.26 -10.02
C HIS A 122 -12.43 -19.97 -10.85
N ILE A 123 -13.26 -19.94 -11.90
CA ILE A 123 -13.46 -18.75 -12.74
C ILE A 123 -14.09 -17.62 -11.92
N VAL A 124 -15.15 -17.90 -11.15
CA VAL A 124 -15.85 -16.90 -10.34
C VAL A 124 -14.93 -16.29 -9.29
N ILE A 125 -14.21 -17.12 -8.54
CA ILE A 125 -13.28 -16.66 -7.50
C ILE A 125 -12.11 -15.87 -8.10
N SER A 126 -11.59 -16.31 -9.25
CA SER A 126 -10.56 -15.58 -9.97
C SER A 126 -11.06 -14.19 -10.34
N HIS A 127 -12.25 -14.08 -10.95
CA HIS A 127 -12.82 -12.80 -11.35
C HIS A 127 -13.04 -11.87 -10.15
N GLY A 128 -13.67 -12.35 -9.07
CA GLY A 128 -13.86 -11.57 -7.85
C GLY A 128 -12.55 -11.10 -7.23
N THR A 129 -11.51 -11.94 -7.26
CA THR A 129 -10.18 -11.55 -6.76
C THR A 129 -9.54 -10.46 -7.62
N LYS A 130 -9.67 -10.55 -8.95
CA LYS A 130 -9.18 -9.49 -9.87
C LYS A 130 -9.86 -8.16 -9.60
N ASP A 131 -11.16 -8.19 -9.36
CA ASP A 131 -11.95 -6.98 -9.09
C ASP A 131 -11.54 -6.35 -7.76
N ASN A 132 -11.33 -7.15 -6.71
CA ASN A 132 -10.82 -6.67 -5.42
C ASN A 132 -9.42 -6.06 -5.55
N ILE A 133 -8.48 -6.73 -6.24
CA ILE A 133 -7.12 -6.21 -6.46
C ILE A 133 -7.18 -4.83 -7.15
N LYS A 134 -7.98 -4.71 -8.22
CA LYS A 134 -8.13 -3.44 -8.95
C LYS A 134 -8.79 -2.37 -8.10
N SER A 135 -9.84 -2.72 -7.36
CA SER A 135 -10.56 -1.79 -6.49
C SER A 135 -9.65 -1.26 -5.38
N HIS A 136 -8.95 -2.15 -4.69
CA HIS A 136 -7.99 -1.79 -3.64
C HIS A 136 -6.86 -0.92 -4.17
N ALA A 137 -6.24 -1.31 -5.29
CA ALA A 137 -5.18 -0.52 -5.89
C ALA A 137 -5.68 0.86 -6.36
N ALA A 138 -6.90 0.96 -6.87
CA ALA A 138 -7.50 2.23 -7.26
C ALA A 138 -7.76 3.14 -6.05
N GLU A 139 -8.28 2.59 -4.95
CA GLU A 139 -8.51 3.33 -3.70
C GLU A 139 -7.20 3.84 -3.09
N LEU A 140 -6.19 2.96 -2.98
CA LEU A 140 -4.86 3.33 -2.49
C LEU A 140 -4.20 4.43 -3.34
N ARG A 141 -4.30 4.32 -4.67
CA ARG A 141 -3.82 5.37 -5.59
C ARG A 141 -4.58 6.68 -5.41
N LYS A 142 -5.89 6.61 -5.13
CA LYS A 142 -6.72 7.78 -4.87
C LYS A 142 -6.23 8.51 -3.62
N PHE A 143 -5.95 7.80 -2.52
CA PHE A 143 -5.35 8.42 -1.33
C PHE A 143 -4.05 9.17 -1.67
N CYS A 144 -3.13 8.51 -2.40
CA CYS A 144 -1.88 9.15 -2.80
C CYS A 144 -2.11 10.40 -3.68
N SER A 145 -3.09 10.35 -4.60
CA SER A 145 -3.42 11.47 -5.49
C SER A 145 -4.06 12.65 -4.75
N GLU A 146 -4.92 12.38 -3.77
CA GLU A 146 -5.56 13.40 -2.94
C GLU A 146 -4.50 14.09 -2.06
N LEU A 147 -3.64 13.31 -1.40
CA LEU A 147 -2.52 13.83 -0.62
C LEU A 147 -1.55 14.64 -1.50
N MET A 148 -1.22 14.16 -2.69
CA MET A 148 -0.32 14.89 -3.59
C MET A 148 -0.93 16.25 -3.98
N THR A 149 -2.23 16.30 -4.27
CA THR A 149 -2.92 17.56 -4.56
C THR A 149 -2.87 18.53 -3.37
N GLN A 150 -3.06 18.02 -2.16
CA GLN A 150 -3.03 18.80 -0.92
C GLN A 150 -1.64 19.39 -0.61
N TYR A 151 -0.57 18.62 -0.85
CA TYR A 151 0.79 19.00 -0.46
C TYR A 151 1.67 19.51 -1.62
N ARG A 152 1.18 19.55 -2.86
CA ARG A 152 1.92 20.10 -4.01
C ARG A 152 1.92 21.63 -4.05
N HIS A 153 0.86 22.28 -3.57
CA HIS A 153 0.73 23.75 -3.49
C HIS A 153 1.33 24.32 -2.21
#